data_AF-A0AB39LDN7-F1
#
_entry.id   AF-A0AB39LDN7-F1
#
_cell.length_a   1.000
_cell.length_b   1.000
_cell.length_c   1.000
_cell.angle_alpha   90.00
_cell.angle_beta   90.00
_cell.angle_gamma   90.00
#
_symmetry.space_group_name_H-M   'P 1'
#
loop_
_entity.id
_entity.type
_entity.pdbx_description
1 polymer ?
#
loop_
_entity_poly.entity_id
_entity_poly.type
_entity_poly.pdbx_seq_one_letter_code
_entity_poly.pdbx_strand_id
1 'polypeptide(L)'
;MSNATLEMMQEIEQAAQGVIVGYEAQVEQIRTDSRDRLATVAQHYDEETKQLVTEAEKNAQERLVRLTKDLEETVARNDAKVQQAMTDKRAGLVEAIVEKVVASYGR
;
A
#
# COMPACT_ATOMS: atom_id res chain seq x y z
N MET A 1 -2.53 0.39 -80.74
CA MET A 1 -3.07 1.19 -79.62
C MET A 1 -3.53 0.35 -78.43
N SER A 2 -3.96 -0.90 -78.59
CA SER A 2 -4.41 -1.75 -77.46
C SER A 2 -3.32 -2.09 -76.43
N ASN A 3 -2.07 -2.28 -76.85
CA ASN A 3 -0.98 -2.67 -75.93
C ASN A 3 -0.60 -1.57 -74.93
N ALA A 4 -0.59 -0.30 -75.36
CA ALA A 4 -0.24 0.82 -74.49
C ALA A 4 -1.25 1.03 -73.35
N THR A 5 -2.54 0.79 -73.62
CA THR A 5 -3.59 0.86 -72.58
C THR A 5 -3.47 -0.29 -71.58
N LEU A 6 -3.05 -1.48 -72.02
CA LEU A 6 -2.93 -2.66 -71.17
C LEU A 6 -1.69 -2.58 -70.26
N GLU A 7 -0.55 -2.09 -70.77
CA GLU A 7 0.64 -1.78 -69.97
C GLU A 7 0.33 -0.74 -68.88
N MET A 8 -0.38 0.34 -69.24
CA MET A 8 -0.74 1.38 -68.28
C MET A 8 -1.68 0.87 -67.17
N MET A 9 -2.60 -0.06 -67.48
CA MET A 9 -3.42 -0.72 -66.46
C MET A 9 -2.57 -1.58 -65.50
N GLN A 10 -1.60 -2.34 -66.03
CA GLN A 10 -0.71 -3.16 -65.20
C GLN A 10 0.18 -2.31 -64.28
N GLU A 11 0.67 -1.17 -64.75
CA GLU A 11 1.43 -0.23 -63.92
C GLU A 11 0.57 0.33 -62.77
N ILE A 12 -0.69 0.67 -63.04
CA ILE A 12 -1.63 1.14 -62.02
C ILE A 12 -1.93 0.04 -61.00
N GLU A 13 -2.16 -1.20 -61.44
CA GLU A 13 -2.38 -2.35 -60.55
C GLU A 13 -1.17 -2.60 -59.65
N GLN A 14 0.05 -2.56 -60.19
CA GLN A 14 1.27 -2.71 -59.39
C GLN A 14 1.45 -1.56 -58.38
N ALA A 15 1.19 -0.33 -58.79
CA ALA A 15 1.26 0.83 -57.90
C ALA A 15 0.22 0.73 -56.77
N ALA A 16 -1.02 0.34 -57.10
CA ALA A 16 -2.08 0.12 -56.12
C ALA A 16 -1.72 -1.01 -55.13
N GLN A 17 -1.17 -2.12 -55.62
CA GLN A 17 -0.72 -3.22 -54.78
C GLN A 17 0.42 -2.77 -53.84
N GLY A 18 1.36 -1.97 -54.33
CA GLY A 18 2.43 -1.39 -53.51
C GLY A 18 1.89 -0.50 -52.39
N VAL A 19 0.86 0.30 -52.67
CA VAL A 19 0.18 1.12 -51.66
C VAL A 19 -0.53 0.25 -50.61
N ILE A 20 -1.22 -0.81 -51.03
CA ILE A 20 -1.90 -1.74 -50.11
C ILE A 20 -0.89 -2.40 -49.17
N VAL A 21 0.19 -2.96 -49.71
CA VAL A 21 1.26 -3.59 -48.90
C VAL A 21 1.89 -2.57 -47.94
N GLY A 22 2.07 -1.33 -48.39
CA GLY A 22 2.56 -0.24 -47.54
C GLY A 22 1.64 0.05 -46.35
N TYR A 23 0.33 0.10 -46.56
CA TYR A 23 -0.63 0.30 -45.48
C TYR A 23 -0.74 -0.90 -44.54
N GLU A 24 -0.70 -2.13 -45.06
CA GLU A 24 -0.68 -3.34 -44.23
C GLU A 24 0.53 -3.37 -43.30
N ALA A 25 1.71 -3.01 -43.82
CA ALA A 25 2.92 -2.89 -43.02
C ALA A 25 2.79 -1.81 -41.93
N GLN A 26 2.21 -0.65 -42.25
CA GLN A 26 1.96 0.41 -41.26
C GLN A 26 0.98 -0.05 -40.16
N VAL A 27 -0.08 -0.77 -40.53
CA VAL A 27 -1.06 -1.29 -39.57
C VAL A 27 -0.39 -2.28 -38.60
N GLU A 28 0.43 -3.19 -39.10
CA GLU A 28 1.14 -4.15 -38.26
C GLU A 28 2.20 -3.48 -37.37
N GLN A 29 2.90 -2.46 -37.88
CA GLN A 29 3.81 -1.67 -37.07
C GLN A 29 3.08 -0.97 -35.91
N ILE A 30 1.97 -0.29 -36.20
CA ILE A 30 1.17 0.41 -35.18
C ILE A 30 0.64 -0.57 -34.14
N ARG A 31 0.19 -1.76 -34.56
CA ARG A 31 -0.27 -2.82 -33.64
C ARG A 31 0.84 -3.27 -32.71
N THR A 32 2.03 -3.52 -33.25
CA THR A 32 3.20 -3.96 -32.49
C THR A 32 3.64 -2.87 -31.51
N ASP A 33 3.81 -1.64 -31.98
CA ASP A 33 4.21 -0.50 -31.14
C ASP A 33 3.19 -0.25 -30.01
N SER A 34 1.90 -0.34 -30.31
CA SER A 34 0.84 -0.19 -29.31
C SER A 34 0.92 -1.28 -28.24
N ARG A 35 1.11 -2.54 -28.66
CA ARG A 35 1.24 -3.67 -27.75
C ARG A 35 2.47 -3.53 -26.84
N ASP A 36 3.60 -3.14 -27.40
CA ASP A 36 4.85 -2.98 -26.65
C ASP A 36 4.79 -1.82 -25.66
N ARG A 37 4.15 -0.71 -26.06
CA ARG A 37 3.87 0.41 -25.15
C ARG A 37 2.94 0.00 -24.01
N LEU A 38 1.86 -0.72 -24.31
CA LEU A 38 0.94 -1.21 -23.28
C LEU A 38 1.64 -2.17 -22.31
N ALA A 39 2.48 -3.07 -22.80
CA ALA A 39 3.26 -3.97 -21.95
C ALA A 39 4.22 -3.21 -21.03
N THR A 40 4.91 -2.20 -21.56
CA THR A 40 5.82 -1.35 -20.79
C THR A 40 5.08 -0.57 -19.69
N VAL A 41 3.94 0.01 -20.03
CA VAL A 41 3.11 0.75 -19.07
C VAL A 41 2.56 -0.17 -17.98
N ALA A 42 2.08 -1.36 -18.35
CA ALA A 42 1.61 -2.35 -17.38
C ALA A 42 2.73 -2.76 -16.42
N GLN A 43 3.94 -3.03 -16.93
CA GLN A 43 5.08 -3.37 -16.11
C GLN A 43 5.46 -2.24 -15.14
N HIS A 44 5.47 -0.99 -15.62
CA HIS A 44 5.75 0.17 -14.76
C HIS A 44 4.74 0.28 -13.61
N TYR A 45 3.44 0.15 -13.89
CA TYR A 45 2.41 0.19 -12.84
C TYR A 45 2.52 -0.97 -11.86
N ASP A 46 2.88 -2.18 -12.33
CA ASP A 46 3.13 -3.33 -11.45
C ASP A 46 4.32 -3.08 -10.52
N GLU A 47 5.40 -2.49 -11.04
CA GLU A 47 6.59 -2.13 -10.26
C GLU A 47 6.30 -1.04 -9.24
N GLU A 48 5.62 0.04 -9.64
CA GLU A 48 5.19 1.13 -8.76
C GLU A 48 4.26 0.61 -7.65
N THR A 49 3.30 -0.25 -8.00
CA THR A 49 2.39 -0.85 -7.02
C THR A 49 3.14 -1.68 -6.00
N LYS A 50 4.12 -2.51 -6.44
CA LYS A 50 4.95 -3.29 -5.51
C LYS A 50 5.75 -2.40 -4.55
N GLN A 51 6.28 -1.29 -5.04
CA GLN A 51 7.00 -0.34 -4.20
C GLN A 51 6.08 0.31 -3.16
N LEU A 52 4.92 0.80 -3.60
CA LEU A 52 3.93 1.43 -2.70
C LEU A 52 3.42 0.45 -1.64
N VAL A 53 3.15 -0.81 -2.01
CA VAL A 53 2.75 -1.86 -1.05
C VAL A 53 3.86 -2.11 -0.04
N THR A 54 5.10 -2.26 -0.49
CA THR A 54 6.25 -2.49 0.38
C THR A 54 6.45 -1.33 1.37
N GLU A 55 6.31 -0.09 0.90
CA GLU A 55 6.44 1.10 1.76
C GLU A 55 5.28 1.19 2.77
N ALA A 56 4.06 0.90 2.34
CA ALA A 56 2.88 0.87 3.22
C ALA A 56 3.02 -0.20 4.31
N GLU A 57 3.48 -1.40 3.96
CA GLU A 57 3.75 -2.49 4.90
C GLU A 57 4.80 -2.09 5.93
N LYS A 58 5.92 -1.50 5.48
CA LYS A 58 6.97 -1.00 6.37
C LYS A 58 6.44 0.07 7.33
N ASN A 59 5.69 1.04 6.82
CA ASN A 59 5.11 2.11 7.63
C ASN A 59 4.13 1.57 8.68
N ALA A 60 3.28 0.63 8.27
CA ALA A 60 2.35 -0.05 9.17
C ALA A 60 3.10 -0.81 10.27
N GLN A 61 4.17 -1.52 9.93
CA GLN A 61 4.98 -2.26 10.89
C GLN A 61 5.69 -1.32 11.88
N GLU A 62 6.26 -0.20 11.40
CA GLU A 62 6.85 0.82 12.28
C GLU A 62 5.82 1.43 13.23
N ARG A 63 4.60 1.71 12.74
CA ARG A 63 3.49 2.19 13.57
C ARG A 63 3.07 1.18 14.62
N LEU A 64 2.97 -0.10 14.26
CA LEU A 64 2.64 -1.16 15.20
C LEU A 64 3.67 -1.25 16.31
N VAL A 65 4.97 -1.24 15.99
CA VAL A 65 6.03 -1.27 17.01
C VAL A 65 5.94 -0.07 17.96
N ARG A 66 5.70 1.14 17.44
CA ARG A 66 5.52 2.34 18.27
C ARG A 66 4.31 2.22 19.18
N LEU A 67 3.15 1.83 18.63
CA LEU A 67 1.91 1.70 19.39
C LEU A 67 2.01 0.61 20.47
N THR A 68 2.67 -0.50 20.19
CA THR A 68 2.93 -1.55 21.19
C THR A 68 3.77 -1.01 22.33
N LYS A 69 4.85 -0.27 22.02
CA LYS A 69 5.68 0.34 23.05
C LYS A 69 4.91 1.36 23.90
N ASP A 70 4.14 2.23 23.26
CA ASP A 70 3.32 3.24 23.96
C ASP A 70 2.27 2.57 24.87
N LEU A 71 1.71 1.45 24.42
CA LEU A 71 0.78 0.65 25.22
C LEU A 71 1.47 0.03 26.44
N GLU A 72 2.65 -0.58 26.27
CA GLU A 72 3.43 -1.14 27.37
C GLU A 72 3.79 -0.07 28.43
N GLU A 73 4.25 1.09 27.99
CA GLU A 73 4.54 2.23 28.89
C GLU A 73 3.28 2.69 29.63
N THR A 74 2.14 2.74 28.94
CA THR A 74 0.85 3.12 29.53
C THR A 74 0.38 2.10 30.56
N VAL A 75 0.50 0.81 30.27
CA VAL A 75 0.16 -0.29 31.20
C VAL A 75 1.03 -0.20 32.44
N ALA A 76 2.36 -0.10 32.29
CA ALA A 76 3.28 0.02 33.42
C ALA A 76 2.97 1.24 34.29
N ARG A 77 2.65 2.38 33.68
CA ARG A 77 2.27 3.60 34.40
C ARG A 77 0.95 3.43 35.16
N ASN A 78 -0.02 2.75 34.56
CA ASN A 78 -1.30 2.50 35.22
C ASN A 78 -1.14 1.52 36.38
N ASP A 79 -0.35 0.46 36.21
CA ASP A 79 -0.05 -0.49 37.29
C ASP A 79 0.63 0.20 38.47
N ALA A 80 1.61 1.07 38.21
CA ALA A 80 2.26 1.86 39.26
C ALA A 80 1.25 2.73 40.03
N LYS A 81 0.33 3.40 39.33
CA LYS A 81 -0.73 4.19 39.97
C LYS A 81 -1.68 3.33 40.81
N VAL A 82 -2.05 2.15 40.33
CA VAL A 82 -2.92 1.22 41.07
C VAL A 82 -2.23 0.73 42.34
N GLN A 83 -0.94 0.37 42.27
CA GLN A 83 -0.17 -0.07 43.44
C GLN A 83 -0.03 1.05 44.48
N GLN A 84 0.19 2.29 44.03
CA GLN A 84 0.23 3.44 44.91
C GLN A 84 -1.13 3.65 45.61
N ALA A 85 -2.23 3.68 44.85
CA ALA A 85 -3.58 3.84 45.40
C ALA A 85 -3.95 2.72 46.40
N MET A 86 -3.54 1.48 46.14
CA MET A 86 -3.72 0.37 47.07
C MET A 86 -2.91 0.54 48.35
N THR A 87 -1.69 1.06 48.25
CA THR A 87 -0.84 1.34 49.42
C THR A 87 -1.44 2.45 50.28
N ASP A 88 -1.87 3.55 49.65
CA ASP A 88 -2.51 4.67 50.34
C ASP A 88 -3.80 4.22 51.04
N LYS A 89 -4.63 3.42 50.35
CA LYS A 89 -5.86 2.86 50.93
C LYS A 89 -5.57 1.92 52.10
N ARG A 90 -4.51 1.11 52.03
CA ARG A 90 -4.08 0.26 53.15
C ARG A 90 -3.69 1.09 54.36
N ALA A 91 -2.94 2.17 54.17
CA ALA A 91 -2.55 3.06 55.26
C ALA A 91 -3.78 3.65 55.98
N GLY A 92 -4.73 4.19 55.22
CA GLY A 92 -5.97 4.74 55.81
C GLY A 92 -6.85 3.68 56.48
N LEU A 93 -6.91 2.45 55.93
CA LEU A 93 -7.63 1.35 56.59
C LEU A 93 -6.97 0.93 57.91
N VAL A 94 -5.64 0.89 57.96
CA VAL A 94 -4.91 0.57 59.20
C VAL A 94 -5.17 1.63 60.27
N GLU A 95 -5.12 2.91 59.92
CA GLU A 95 -5.42 4.01 60.83
C GLU A 95 -6.85 3.91 61.38
N ALA A 96 -7.85 3.71 60.52
CA ALA A 96 -9.24 3.53 60.92
C ALA A 96 -9.46 2.29 61.82
N ILE A 97 -8.74 1.19 61.57
CA ILE A 97 -8.78 0.00 62.43
C ILE A 97 -8.18 0.32 63.80
N VAL A 98 -7.02 0.98 63.86
CA VAL A 98 -6.37 1.36 65.11
C VAL A 98 -7.27 2.27 65.94
N GLU A 99 -7.85 3.31 65.34
CA GLU A 99 -8.81 4.20 66.01
C GLU A 99 -9.97 3.42 66.62
N LYS A 100 -10.56 2.50 65.83
CA LYS A 100 -11.69 1.68 66.30
C LYS A 100 -11.31 0.73 67.43
N VAL A 101 -10.11 0.15 67.39
CA VAL A 101 -9.60 -0.75 68.44
C VAL A 101 -9.31 0.03 69.72
N VAL A 102 -8.65 1.18 69.63
CA VAL A 102 -8.39 2.06 70.80
C VAL A 102 -9.71 2.52 71.42
N ALA A 103 -10.69 2.93 70.61
CA ALA A 103 -12.01 3.33 71.12
C ALA A 103 -12.75 2.18 71.83
N SER A 104 -12.53 0.93 71.40
CA SER A 104 -13.23 -0.24 71.94
C SER A 104 -12.53 -0.86 73.16
N TYR A 105 -11.20 -0.81 73.22
CA TYR A 105 -10.39 -1.58 74.18
C TYR A 105 -9.32 -0.76 74.93
N GLY A 106 -9.10 0.50 74.58
CA GLY A 106 -8.14 1.39 75.25
C GLY A 106 -8.70 1.98 76.54
N ARG A 107 -8.70 1.19 77.62
CA ARG A 107 -8.76 1.67 79.00
C ARG A 107 -7.42 1.43 79.68
#